data_AF-F0KNI0-F1
#
_entry.id   AF-F0KNI0-F1
#
_cell.length_a   1.000
_cell.length_b   1.000
_cell.length_c   1.000
_cell.angle_alpha   90.00
_cell.angle_beta   90.00
_cell.angle_gamma   90.00
#
_symmetry.space_group_name_H-M   'P 1'
#
loop_
_entity.id
_entity.type
_entity.pdbx_description
1 polymer ?
#
loop_
_entity_poly.entity_id
_entity_poly.type
_entity_poly.pdbx_seq_one_letter_code
_entity_poly.pdbx_strand_id
1 'polypeptide(L)'
;MEYVNNEYLENQEFNLEGKKRFYIMPDGLGRTESIERKKGVGQSILDNVLHRSQEDQVSSVVLAPTYVRLSHKELASTFENDLCFINGYNKSIKKLSQNKEVGLWPRKPLKEKFEYEVVKVDSSIKNIQVASYATTNDKPVYYWPLAVFLDEKGCVIEGASGFKSKSYPATILQHASILGVLQVPERTHYIMLTPLSSAVDMPDQELSNQGQIKISVLR
;
A
#
# COMPACT_ATOMS: atom_id res chain seq x y z
N MET A 1 -11.15 24.22 43.40
CA MET A 1 -11.54 23.34 42.28
C MET A 1 -10.27 22.74 41.74
N GLU A 2 -10.15 21.42 41.78
CA GLU A 2 -8.93 20.70 41.41
C GLU A 2 -9.09 20.25 39.95
N TYR A 3 -8.21 20.74 39.08
CA TYR A 3 -8.26 20.44 37.65
C TYR A 3 -7.62 19.07 37.43
N VAL A 4 -8.43 18.08 37.11
CA VAL A 4 -7.93 16.75 36.76
C VAL A 4 -7.45 16.78 35.31
N ASN A 5 -6.20 16.38 35.08
CA ASN A 5 -5.60 16.31 33.76
C ASN A 5 -6.41 15.33 32.88
N ASN A 6 -6.80 15.76 31.67
CA ASN A 6 -7.52 14.92 30.70
C ASN A 6 -6.82 13.59 30.45
N GLU A 7 -5.49 13.58 30.43
CA GLU A 7 -4.67 12.39 30.22
C GLU A 7 -4.80 11.36 31.35
N TYR A 8 -5.04 11.82 32.59
CA TYR A 8 -5.28 10.95 33.74
C TYR A 8 -6.69 10.32 33.69
N LEU A 9 -7.70 11.08 33.27
CA LEU A 9 -9.07 10.59 33.07
C LEU A 9 -9.17 9.64 31.88
N GLU A 10 -8.37 9.87 30.83
CA GLU A 10 -8.29 8.99 29.66
C GLU A 10 -7.70 7.61 29.99
N ASN A 11 -6.68 7.56 30.83
CA ASN A 11 -6.04 6.32 31.29
C ASN A 11 -6.92 5.46 32.21
N GLN A 12 -7.89 6.07 32.92
CA GLN A 12 -8.82 5.36 33.80
C GLN A 12 -10.11 4.87 33.11
N GLU A 13 -10.15 4.90 31.77
CA GLU A 13 -11.36 4.58 30.99
C GLU A 13 -12.60 5.41 31.42
N PHE A 14 -12.39 6.64 31.89
CA PHE A 14 -13.47 7.48 32.38
C PHE A 14 -14.43 7.85 31.24
N ASN A 15 -15.52 7.10 31.12
CA ASN A 15 -16.65 7.46 30.30
C ASN A 15 -17.62 8.27 31.16
N LEU A 16 -17.84 9.53 30.79
CA LEU A 16 -19.03 10.25 31.25
C LEU A 16 -20.24 9.42 30.79
N GLU A 17 -21.03 8.93 31.74
CA GLU A 17 -22.22 8.11 31.46
C GLU A 17 -23.05 8.73 30.33
N GLY A 18 -23.31 7.95 29.28
CA GLY A 18 -24.16 8.33 28.16
C GLY A 18 -23.49 9.02 26.96
N LYS A 19 -22.16 9.29 26.96
CA LYS A 19 -21.47 9.85 25.78
C LYS A 19 -20.72 8.80 24.96
N LYS A 20 -21.11 8.66 23.69
CA LYS A 20 -20.44 7.80 22.70
C LYS A 20 -19.15 8.45 22.19
N ARG A 21 -18.09 7.65 22.00
CA ARG A 21 -16.82 8.08 21.41
C ARG A 21 -16.65 7.43 20.04
N PHE A 22 -16.13 8.17 19.07
CA PHE A 22 -15.91 7.69 17.71
C PHE A 22 -14.43 7.80 17.34
N TYR A 23 -13.94 6.84 16.56
CA TYR A 23 -12.62 6.89 15.93
C TYR A 23 -12.77 7.15 14.44
N ILE A 24 -11.92 8.03 13.92
CA ILE A 24 -11.82 8.30 12.49
C ILE A 24 -10.84 7.30 11.90
N MET A 25 -11.32 6.49 10.97
CA MET A 25 -10.62 5.34 10.41
C MET A 25 -10.49 5.50 8.90
N PRO A 26 -9.31 5.33 8.29
CA PRO A 26 -9.19 5.36 6.83
C PRO A 26 -9.88 4.12 6.24
N ASP A 27 -10.73 4.31 5.24
CA ASP A 27 -11.52 3.25 4.59
C ASP A 27 -10.77 2.45 3.52
N GLY A 28 -9.46 2.71 3.34
CA GLY A 28 -8.67 2.10 2.28
C GLY A 28 -8.98 2.63 0.88
N LEU A 29 -9.81 3.67 0.73
CA LEU A 29 -10.10 4.39 -0.52
C LEU A 29 -9.79 5.89 -0.42
N GLY A 30 -9.19 6.30 0.70
CA GLY A 30 -8.80 7.69 0.96
C GLY A 30 -9.91 8.54 1.59
N ARG A 31 -11.00 7.91 2.03
CA ARG A 31 -12.02 8.53 2.87
C ARG A 31 -11.83 8.06 4.31
N THR A 32 -12.57 8.67 5.22
CA THR A 32 -12.57 8.28 6.62
C THR A 32 -13.94 7.83 7.07
N GLU A 33 -14.02 6.70 7.76
CA GLU A 33 -15.21 6.20 8.44
C GLU A 33 -15.14 6.51 9.94
N SER A 34 -16.29 6.83 10.54
CA SER A 34 -16.42 7.09 11.97
C SER A 34 -16.92 5.83 12.67
N ILE A 35 -16.03 5.10 13.35
CA ILE A 35 -16.36 3.86 14.06
C ILE A 35 -16.61 4.16 15.54
N GLU A 36 -17.77 3.74 16.07
CA GLU A 36 -18.08 3.87 17.49
C GLU A 36 -17.16 2.96 18.33
N ARG A 37 -16.51 3.53 19.35
CA ARG A 37 -15.61 2.81 20.25
C ARG A 37 -16.39 1.74 21.02
N LYS A 38 -15.94 0.49 20.94
CA LYS A 38 -16.41 -0.59 21.83
C LYS A 38 -15.76 -0.46 23.21
N LYS A 39 -16.56 -0.70 24.27
CA LYS A 39 -16.12 -0.68 25.68
C LYS A 39 -15.01 -1.73 25.91
N GLY A 40 -13.89 -1.37 26.55
CA GLY A 40 -12.76 -2.26 26.85
C GLY A 40 -11.54 -2.19 25.90
N VAL A 41 -11.52 -1.25 24.94
CA VAL A 41 -10.35 -0.98 24.10
C VAL A 41 -9.63 0.25 24.66
N GLY A 42 -8.55 0.06 25.43
CA GLY A 42 -7.74 1.13 26.04
C GLY A 42 -6.70 1.75 25.09
N GLN A 43 -6.18 2.94 25.41
CA GLN A 43 -5.12 3.63 24.63
C GLN A 43 -3.86 2.77 24.50
N SER A 44 -3.46 2.07 25.57
CA SER A 44 -2.30 1.15 25.56
C SER A 44 -2.42 -0.02 24.56
N ILE A 45 -3.64 -0.50 24.31
CA ILE A 45 -3.90 -1.52 23.28
C ILE A 45 -3.76 -0.91 21.88
N LEU A 46 -4.19 0.34 21.72
CA LEU A 46 -4.07 1.07 20.46
C LEU A 46 -2.61 1.42 20.14
N ASP A 47 -1.85 1.89 21.14
CA ASP A 47 -0.42 2.19 21.02
C ASP A 47 0.37 0.93 20.66
N ASN A 48 0.10 -0.20 21.32
CA ASN A 48 0.75 -1.47 20.99
C ASN A 48 0.42 -1.95 19.57
N VAL A 49 -0.81 -1.72 19.08
CA VAL A 49 -1.20 -2.02 17.70
C VAL A 49 -0.47 -1.12 16.69
N LEU A 50 -0.38 0.18 16.97
CA LEU A 50 0.32 1.16 16.12
C LEU A 50 1.84 0.93 16.11
N HIS A 51 2.45 0.60 17.25
CA HIS A 51 3.88 0.36 17.38
C HIS A 51 4.32 -0.96 16.74
N ARG A 52 3.48 -2.01 16.78
CA ARG A 52 3.78 -3.28 16.11
C ARG A 52 3.88 -3.13 14.58
N SER A 53 3.14 -2.18 13.99
CA SER A 53 3.28 -1.83 12.57
C SER A 53 4.60 -1.13 12.23
N GLN A 54 5.29 -0.54 13.21
CA GLN A 54 6.60 0.11 13.02
C GLN A 54 7.79 -0.85 13.18
N GLU A 55 7.72 -1.85 14.06
CA GLU A 55 8.85 -2.78 14.30
C GLU A 55 9.19 -3.65 13.08
N ASP A 56 8.23 -3.96 12.20
CA ASP A 56 8.47 -4.70 10.96
C ASP A 56 9.24 -3.91 9.88
N GLN A 57 9.57 -2.63 10.13
CA GLN A 57 10.40 -1.82 9.23
C GLN A 57 11.90 -2.15 9.31
N VAL A 58 12.34 -2.95 10.30
CA VAL A 58 13.76 -3.24 10.58
C VAL A 58 14.18 -4.65 10.14
N SER A 59 13.42 -5.34 9.30
CA SER A 59 13.80 -6.66 8.79
C SER A 59 14.74 -6.57 7.58
N SER A 60 15.73 -7.46 7.50
CA SER A 60 16.60 -7.63 6.33
C SER A 60 15.79 -7.76 5.04
N VAL A 61 16.18 -7.05 3.98
CA VAL A 61 15.51 -7.12 2.69
C VAL A 61 15.66 -8.52 2.09
N VAL A 62 14.56 -9.28 2.05
CA VAL A 62 14.48 -10.60 1.41
C VAL A 62 13.33 -10.60 0.41
N LEU A 63 13.60 -11.04 -0.82
CA LEU A 63 12.58 -11.20 -1.84
C LEU A 63 11.68 -12.39 -1.56
N ALA A 64 10.42 -12.31 -1.99
CA ALA A 64 9.49 -13.41 -1.87
C ALA A 64 9.99 -14.65 -2.65
N PRO A 65 9.76 -15.88 -2.17
CA PRO A 65 10.10 -17.09 -2.92
C PRO A 65 9.40 -17.19 -4.28
N THR A 66 8.24 -16.54 -4.41
CA THR A 66 7.43 -16.44 -5.62
C THR A 66 7.79 -15.24 -6.50
N TYR A 67 8.85 -14.49 -6.18
CA TYR A 67 9.21 -13.28 -6.91
C TYR A 67 9.60 -13.61 -8.35
N VAL A 68 8.89 -13.01 -9.31
CA VAL A 68 9.14 -13.20 -10.73
C VAL A 68 9.54 -11.88 -11.36
N ARG A 69 10.68 -11.87 -12.06
CA ARG A 69 11.06 -10.79 -12.96
C ARG A 69 10.51 -11.07 -14.35
N LEU A 70 9.89 -10.06 -14.94
CA LEU A 70 9.33 -10.13 -16.29
C LEU A 70 10.23 -9.35 -17.23
N SER A 71 10.68 -10.04 -18.27
CA SER A 71 11.51 -9.46 -19.31
C SER A 71 10.72 -8.47 -20.17
N HIS A 72 11.45 -7.62 -20.89
CA HIS A 72 10.87 -6.69 -21.86
C HIS A 72 9.96 -7.38 -22.89
N LYS A 73 10.31 -8.60 -23.33
CA LYS A 73 9.51 -9.38 -24.31
C LYS A 73 8.17 -9.84 -23.74
N GLU A 74 8.16 -10.28 -22.49
CA GLU A 74 6.93 -10.67 -21.80
C GLU A 74 6.00 -9.46 -21.63
N LEU A 75 6.55 -8.32 -21.20
CA LEU A 75 5.80 -7.09 -21.03
C LEU A 75 5.28 -6.51 -22.35
N ALA A 76 6.06 -6.59 -23.44
CA ALA A 76 5.58 -6.20 -24.78
C ALA A 76 4.33 -6.97 -25.19
N SER A 77 4.27 -8.27 -24.84
CA SER A 77 3.10 -9.10 -25.11
C SER A 77 1.92 -8.71 -24.21
N THR A 78 2.18 -8.38 -22.94
CA THR A 78 1.16 -7.91 -21.98
C THR A 78 0.53 -6.57 -22.37
N PHE A 79 1.32 -5.65 -22.94
CA PHE A 79 0.88 -4.28 -23.24
C PHE A 79 0.67 -3.99 -24.73
N GLU A 80 0.40 -5.01 -25.55
CA GLU A 80 0.14 -4.85 -26.99
C GLU A 80 1.25 -4.08 -27.75
N ASN A 81 2.51 -4.26 -27.33
CA ASN A 81 3.72 -3.54 -27.76
C ASN A 81 3.82 -2.06 -27.37
N ASP A 82 2.90 -1.53 -26.56
CA ASP A 82 3.13 -0.26 -25.88
C ASP A 82 4.14 -0.46 -24.75
N LEU A 83 5.21 0.31 -24.79
CA LEU A 83 6.38 0.12 -23.93
C LEU A 83 6.85 1.43 -23.31
N CYS A 84 6.16 2.55 -23.53
CA CYS A 84 6.54 3.85 -22.99
C CYS A 84 5.32 4.61 -22.47
N PHE A 85 5.22 4.78 -21.15
CA PHE A 85 3.96 5.14 -20.47
C PHE A 85 3.92 6.54 -19.88
N ILE A 86 5.01 7.32 -20.00
CA ILE A 86 5.06 8.68 -19.47
C ILE A 86 4.51 9.71 -20.45
N ASN A 87 4.69 9.49 -21.76
CA ASN A 87 4.20 10.43 -22.76
C ASN A 87 2.67 10.38 -22.83
N GLY A 88 2.01 11.50 -22.52
CA GLY A 88 0.55 11.58 -22.44
C GLY A 88 -0.04 11.18 -21.07
N TYR A 89 0.79 10.86 -20.07
CA TYR A 89 0.31 10.62 -18.72
C TYR A 89 -0.29 11.90 -18.11
N ASN A 90 -1.56 11.84 -17.71
CA ASN A 90 -2.35 13.01 -17.32
C ASN A 90 -2.49 13.19 -15.79
N LYS A 91 -2.12 12.18 -14.99
CA LYS A 91 -2.17 12.26 -13.52
C LYS A 91 -0.88 12.86 -12.97
N SER A 92 -0.94 13.43 -11.78
CA SER A 92 0.25 13.97 -11.10
C SER A 92 1.20 12.84 -10.67
N ILE A 93 2.44 12.87 -11.14
CA ILE A 93 3.46 11.87 -10.75
C ILE A 93 4.02 12.22 -9.38
N LYS A 94 3.83 11.31 -8.39
CA LYS A 94 4.40 11.47 -7.05
C LYS A 94 5.87 11.05 -7.05
N LYS A 95 6.68 11.70 -6.23
CA LYS A 95 8.11 11.38 -6.06
C LYS A 95 8.35 10.58 -4.78
N LEU A 96 9.01 9.44 -4.92
CA LEU A 96 9.52 8.61 -3.82
C LEU A 96 10.99 8.96 -3.54
N SER A 97 11.29 9.25 -2.28
CA SER A 97 12.64 9.55 -1.78
C SER A 97 12.92 8.78 -0.49
N GLN A 98 14.18 8.72 -0.05
CA GLN A 98 14.66 7.81 1.01
C GLN A 98 13.87 7.84 2.34
N ASN A 99 13.23 8.95 2.68
CA ASN A 99 12.55 9.16 3.97
C ASN A 99 11.05 9.46 3.80
N LYS A 100 10.50 9.25 2.60
CA LYS A 100 9.14 9.63 2.27
C LYS A 100 8.34 8.41 1.86
N GLU A 101 7.15 8.28 2.44
CA GLU A 101 6.16 7.33 1.99
C GLU A 101 5.25 7.98 0.94
N VAL A 102 4.82 7.20 -0.04
CA VAL A 102 3.91 7.63 -1.11
C VAL A 102 2.65 6.77 -1.04
N GLY A 103 1.53 7.37 -0.66
CA GLY A 103 0.20 6.76 -0.81
C GLY A 103 -0.33 6.93 -2.22
N LEU A 104 -0.92 5.89 -2.80
CA LEU A 104 -1.59 5.89 -4.09
C LEU A 104 -3.00 5.34 -3.95
N TRP A 105 -3.91 5.84 -4.79
CA TRP A 105 -5.32 5.42 -4.82
C TRP A 105 -5.73 5.03 -6.23
N PRO A 106 -5.30 3.86 -6.73
CA PRO A 106 -5.75 3.34 -8.02
C PRO A 106 -7.28 3.27 -8.08
N ARG A 107 -7.84 3.68 -9.21
CA ARG A 107 -9.29 3.71 -9.45
C ARG A 107 -9.65 2.79 -10.61
N LYS A 108 -10.91 2.37 -10.62
CA LYS A 108 -11.45 1.57 -11.71
C LYS A 108 -11.47 2.39 -13.01
N PRO A 109 -10.92 1.88 -14.13
CA PRO A 109 -10.93 2.59 -15.41
C PRO A 109 -12.36 2.91 -15.85
N LEU A 110 -12.61 4.18 -16.17
CA LEU A 110 -13.90 4.65 -16.69
C LEU A 110 -13.98 4.61 -18.23
N LYS A 111 -12.84 4.85 -18.91
CA LYS A 111 -12.76 5.00 -20.38
C LYS A 111 -11.51 4.36 -21.00
N GLU A 112 -10.41 4.29 -20.26
CA GLU A 112 -9.12 3.77 -20.76
C GLU A 112 -9.11 2.24 -20.81
N LYS A 113 -8.25 1.66 -21.67
CA LYS A 113 -8.06 0.21 -21.79
C LYS A 113 -7.64 -0.41 -20.45
N PHE A 114 -6.78 0.28 -19.71
CA PHE A 114 -6.38 -0.07 -18.34
C PHE A 114 -5.89 1.19 -17.61
N GLU A 115 -6.13 1.28 -16.30
CA GLU A 115 -5.64 2.37 -15.46
C GLU A 115 -4.35 1.96 -14.73
N TYR A 116 -3.40 2.88 -14.62
CA TYR A 116 -2.16 2.69 -13.88
C TYR A 116 -1.75 3.94 -13.10
N GLU A 117 -0.92 3.72 -12.08
CA GLU A 117 -0.30 4.77 -11.29
C GLU A 117 1.20 4.83 -11.57
N VAL A 118 1.76 6.03 -11.61
CA VAL A 118 3.19 6.24 -11.86
C VAL A 118 3.82 6.96 -10.66
N VAL A 119 4.96 6.43 -10.22
CA VAL A 119 5.80 7.03 -9.18
C VAL A 119 7.19 7.27 -9.73
N LYS A 120 7.71 8.49 -9.57
CA LYS A 120 9.10 8.83 -9.85
C LYS A 120 9.99 8.37 -8.69
N VAL A 121 11.09 7.70 -8.99
CA VAL A 121 11.97 7.08 -8.00
C VAL A 121 13.37 7.70 -8.08
N ASP A 122 13.94 8.05 -6.93
CA ASP A 122 15.34 8.48 -6.84
C ASP A 122 16.29 7.31 -7.14
N SER A 123 17.35 7.56 -7.91
CA SER A 123 18.28 6.53 -8.40
C SER A 123 19.06 5.79 -7.30
N SER A 124 19.09 6.32 -6.08
CA SER A 124 19.72 5.66 -4.92
C SER A 124 18.87 4.55 -4.31
N ILE A 125 17.58 4.47 -4.65
CA ILE A 125 16.62 3.53 -4.06
C ILE A 125 16.80 2.16 -4.71
N LYS A 126 17.16 1.16 -3.91
CA LYS A 126 17.35 -0.23 -4.39
C LYS A 126 16.19 -1.14 -4.03
N ASN A 127 15.52 -0.87 -2.91
CA ASN A 127 14.48 -1.74 -2.37
C ASN A 127 13.29 -0.89 -1.95
N ILE A 128 12.11 -1.35 -2.32
CA ILE A 128 10.85 -0.69 -2.05
C ILE A 128 9.93 -1.68 -1.38
N GLN A 129 9.25 -1.25 -0.33
CA GLN A 129 8.12 -1.96 0.24
C GLN A 129 6.83 -1.42 -0.37
N VAL A 130 5.95 -2.34 -0.76
CA VAL A 130 4.58 -2.05 -1.18
C VAL A 130 3.65 -2.64 -0.14
N ALA A 131 2.82 -1.79 0.45
CA ALA A 131 1.71 -2.17 1.29
C ALA A 131 0.40 -1.98 0.54
N SER A 132 -0.48 -2.98 0.55
CA SER A 132 -1.84 -2.86 0.03
C SER A 132 -2.84 -3.12 1.14
N TYR A 133 -3.86 -2.27 1.24
CA TYR A 133 -4.88 -2.33 2.27
C TYR A 133 -6.18 -2.90 1.70
N ALA A 134 -6.82 -3.78 2.46
CA ALA A 134 -8.11 -4.35 2.07
C ALA A 134 -9.17 -3.26 2.02
N THR A 135 -10.06 -3.34 1.02
CA THR A 135 -11.20 -2.42 0.88
C THR A 135 -12.39 -2.79 1.78
N THR A 136 -12.45 -4.03 2.27
CA THR A 136 -13.49 -4.48 3.22
C THR A 136 -12.90 -5.38 4.31
N ASN A 137 -13.55 -5.44 5.47
CA ASN A 137 -13.09 -6.26 6.60
C ASN A 137 -13.62 -7.70 6.57
N ASP A 138 -14.85 -7.93 6.11
CA ASP A 138 -15.46 -9.28 6.15
C ASP A 138 -14.91 -10.21 5.06
N LYS A 139 -14.60 -9.65 3.89
CA LYS A 139 -13.97 -10.35 2.75
C LYS A 139 -12.87 -9.46 2.19
N PRO A 140 -11.64 -9.55 2.72
CA PRO A 140 -10.58 -8.65 2.31
C PRO A 140 -10.27 -8.83 0.82
N VAL A 141 -10.41 -7.75 0.06
CA VAL A 141 -10.02 -7.67 -1.35
C VAL A 141 -8.93 -6.60 -1.46
N TYR A 142 -7.83 -6.95 -2.10
CA TYR A 142 -6.65 -6.08 -2.21
C TYR A 142 -6.45 -5.60 -3.63
N TYR A 143 -5.92 -4.38 -3.79
CA TYR A 143 -5.27 -3.98 -5.03
C TYR A 143 -3.84 -4.49 -5.00
N TRP A 144 -3.48 -5.43 -5.88
CA TRP A 144 -2.10 -5.92 -5.97
C TRP A 144 -1.54 -5.70 -7.38
N PRO A 145 -0.51 -4.86 -7.53
CA PRO A 145 -0.07 -4.46 -8.86
C PRO A 145 0.95 -5.42 -9.47
N LEU A 146 0.95 -5.46 -10.79
CA LEU A 146 2.16 -5.69 -11.56
C LEU A 146 3.00 -4.41 -11.51
N ALA A 147 4.24 -4.52 -11.05
CA ALA A 147 5.18 -3.41 -11.04
C ALA A 147 6.02 -3.43 -12.32
N VAL A 148 6.13 -2.30 -13.00
CA VAL A 148 6.93 -2.14 -14.22
C VAL A 148 7.91 -1.01 -14.02
N PHE A 149 9.19 -1.31 -14.17
CA PHE A 149 10.28 -0.36 -14.00
C PHE A 149 10.55 0.32 -15.34
N LEU A 150 10.55 1.65 -15.32
CA LEU A 150 10.72 2.49 -16.49
C LEU A 150 12.00 3.30 -16.39
N ASP A 151 12.64 3.53 -17.53
CA ASP A 151 13.80 4.41 -17.65
C ASP A 151 13.41 5.91 -17.59
N GLU A 152 14.39 6.79 -17.77
CA GLU A 152 14.19 8.24 -17.77
C GLU A 152 13.21 8.72 -18.86
N LYS A 153 13.15 8.02 -20.00
CA LYS A 153 12.22 8.31 -21.10
C LYS A 153 10.82 7.75 -20.83
N GLY A 154 10.64 7.02 -19.73
CA GLY A 154 9.38 6.40 -19.37
C GLY A 154 9.13 5.06 -20.07
N CYS A 155 10.18 4.42 -20.58
CA CYS A 155 10.10 3.18 -21.31
C CYS A 155 10.50 1.96 -20.48
N VAL A 156 9.89 0.80 -20.76
CA VAL A 156 10.04 -0.44 -19.99
C VAL A 156 11.48 -0.96 -19.99
N ILE A 157 12.01 -1.14 -18.77
CA ILE A 157 13.25 -1.87 -18.50
C ILE A 157 12.91 -3.35 -18.23
N GLU A 158 12.16 -3.61 -17.17
CA GLU A 158 11.67 -4.93 -16.76
C GLU A 158 10.46 -4.78 -15.82
N GLY A 159 9.86 -5.90 -15.42
CA GLY A 159 8.72 -5.92 -14.50
C GLY A 159 8.92 -6.88 -13.35
N ALA A 160 8.07 -6.77 -12.33
CA ALA A 160 8.07 -7.64 -11.17
C ALA A 160 6.63 -7.99 -10.74
N SER A 161 6.43 -9.27 -10.47
CA SER A 161 5.19 -9.85 -9.92
C SER A 161 5.54 -10.89 -8.85
N GLY A 162 4.53 -11.43 -8.16
CA GLY A 162 4.73 -12.49 -7.17
C GLY A 162 5.51 -12.05 -5.92
N PHE A 163 5.52 -10.76 -5.62
CA PHE A 163 6.40 -10.15 -4.62
C PHE A 163 5.79 -10.03 -3.21
N LYS A 164 4.60 -10.58 -2.95
CA LYS A 164 4.00 -10.63 -1.62
C LYS A 164 4.86 -11.47 -0.68
N SER A 165 5.17 -10.91 0.48
CA SER A 165 6.01 -11.54 1.49
C SER A 165 5.30 -11.73 2.84
N LYS A 166 4.38 -10.84 3.21
CA LYS A 166 3.66 -10.89 4.50
C LYS A 166 2.20 -10.49 4.35
N SER A 167 1.37 -10.98 5.27
CA SER A 167 -0.02 -10.57 5.44
C SER A 167 -0.26 -10.19 6.89
N TYR A 168 -1.06 -9.14 7.12
CA TYR A 168 -1.47 -8.68 8.44
C TYR A 168 -2.98 -8.71 8.53
N PRO A 169 -3.55 -9.35 9.57
CA PRO A 169 -4.99 -9.32 9.79
C PRO A 169 -5.47 -7.90 10.09
N ALA A 170 -6.76 -7.66 9.88
CA ALA A 170 -7.37 -6.40 10.29
C ALA A 170 -7.22 -6.21 11.81
N THR A 171 -7.01 -4.95 12.20
CA THR A 171 -7.00 -4.52 13.59
C THR A 171 -8.15 -3.55 13.83
N ILE A 172 -8.32 -3.10 15.07
CA ILE A 172 -9.31 -2.06 15.41
C ILE A 172 -9.03 -0.77 14.64
N LEU A 173 -7.76 -0.50 14.30
CA LEU A 173 -7.29 0.75 13.71
C LEU A 173 -6.85 0.65 12.25
N GLN A 174 -6.94 -0.53 11.64
CA GLN A 174 -6.47 -0.72 10.28
C GLN A 174 -7.18 -1.90 9.61
N HIS A 175 -7.58 -1.72 8.37
CA HIS A 175 -7.97 -2.83 7.51
C HIS A 175 -6.84 -3.85 7.39
N ALA A 176 -7.19 -5.10 7.06
CA ALA A 176 -6.19 -6.11 6.74
C ALA A 176 -5.26 -5.59 5.64
N SER A 177 -4.01 -6.05 5.63
CA SER A 177 -3.04 -5.58 4.67
C SER A 177 -2.11 -6.69 4.21
N ILE A 178 -1.57 -6.52 3.01
CA ILE A 178 -0.51 -7.36 2.47
C ILE A 178 0.70 -6.50 2.17
N LEU A 179 1.89 -7.05 2.43
CA LEU A 179 3.17 -6.41 2.16
C LEU A 179 3.97 -7.24 1.15
N GLY A 180 4.76 -6.54 0.37
CA GLY A 180 5.70 -7.14 -0.56
C GLY A 180 6.89 -6.24 -0.80
N VAL A 181 7.97 -6.84 -1.31
CA VAL A 181 9.26 -6.16 -1.49
C VAL A 181 9.61 -6.19 -2.97
N LEU A 182 9.85 -5.02 -3.55
CA LEU A 182 10.34 -4.83 -4.90
C LEU A 182 11.83 -4.51 -4.87
N GLN A 183 12.61 -5.22 -5.69
CA GLN A 183 13.98 -4.84 -5.99
C GLN A 183 13.99 -3.94 -7.22
N VAL A 184 14.50 -2.73 -7.05
CA VAL A 184 14.55 -1.70 -8.10
C VAL A 184 15.78 -1.95 -8.98
N PRO A 185 15.58 -2.15 -10.30
CA PRO A 185 16.67 -2.32 -11.25
C PRO A 185 17.49 -1.04 -11.41
N GLU A 186 18.75 -1.18 -11.84
CA GLU A 186 19.57 -0.03 -12.20
C GLU A 186 18.93 0.77 -13.35
N ARG A 187 19.12 2.09 -13.35
CA ARG A 187 18.58 3.04 -14.33
C ARG A 187 17.06 3.25 -14.29
N THR A 188 16.36 2.66 -13.31
CA THR A 188 14.96 2.99 -13.05
C THR A 188 14.81 4.47 -12.70
N HIS A 189 13.86 5.14 -13.37
CA HIS A 189 13.46 6.51 -13.07
C HIS A 189 11.99 6.62 -12.66
N TYR A 190 11.15 5.72 -13.18
CA TYR A 190 9.76 5.61 -12.77
C TYR A 190 9.37 4.15 -12.50
N ILE A 191 8.36 3.98 -11.66
CA ILE A 191 7.66 2.71 -11.48
C ILE A 191 6.21 2.95 -11.89
N MET A 192 5.74 2.14 -12.84
CA MET A 192 4.33 2.02 -13.19
C MET A 192 3.73 0.85 -12.42
N LEU A 193 2.56 1.07 -11.82
CA LEU A 193 1.80 0.06 -11.08
C LEU A 193 0.45 -0.09 -11.75
N THR A 194 0.18 -1.30 -12.24
CA THR A 194 -1.07 -1.63 -12.94
C THR A 194 -1.75 -2.81 -12.25
N PRO A 195 -3.08 -2.83 -12.11
CA PRO A 195 -3.77 -3.90 -11.39
C PRO A 195 -3.58 -5.25 -12.10
N LEU A 196 -3.42 -6.30 -11.29
CA LEU A 196 -3.53 -7.68 -11.74
C LEU A 196 -4.96 -8.19 -11.57
N SER A 197 -5.42 -9.00 -12.52
CA SER A 197 -6.66 -9.78 -12.36
C SER A 197 -6.44 -11.01 -11.47
N SER A 198 -5.23 -11.56 -11.47
CA SER A 198 -4.78 -12.64 -10.58
C SER A 198 -3.28 -12.58 -10.35
N ALA A 199 -2.81 -13.13 -9.23
CA ALA A 199 -1.39 -13.15 -8.90
C ALA A 199 -0.97 -14.52 -8.36
N VAL A 200 0.21 -14.98 -8.75
CA VAL A 200 0.74 -16.32 -8.39
C VAL A 200 0.99 -16.50 -6.90
N ASP A 201 1.27 -15.39 -6.20
CA ASP A 201 1.47 -15.28 -4.76
C ASP A 201 0.14 -15.14 -3.98
N MET A 202 -0.99 -15.14 -4.69
CA MET A 202 -2.35 -15.04 -4.18
C MET A 202 -3.36 -15.84 -5.03
N PRO A 203 -3.18 -17.16 -5.19
CA PRO A 203 -4.01 -17.97 -6.08
C PRO A 203 -5.48 -18.06 -5.64
N ASP A 204 -5.74 -18.02 -4.32
CA ASP A 204 -7.08 -18.21 -3.74
C ASP A 204 -7.79 -16.88 -3.41
N GLN A 205 -7.26 -15.75 -3.87
CA GLN A 205 -7.76 -14.42 -3.52
C GLN A 205 -8.14 -13.60 -4.74
N GLU A 206 -9.37 -13.08 -4.73
CA GLU A 206 -9.83 -12.12 -5.71
C GLU A 206 -9.08 -10.78 -5.54
N LEU A 207 -8.63 -10.20 -6.65
CA LEU A 207 -7.94 -8.92 -6.68
C LEU A 207 -8.87 -7.80 -7.15
N SER A 208 -8.74 -6.65 -6.52
CA SER A 208 -9.45 -5.44 -6.89
C SER A 208 -8.63 -4.62 -7.89
N ASN A 209 -9.30 -4.03 -8.87
CA ASN A 209 -8.69 -3.07 -9.80
C ASN A 209 -8.66 -1.63 -9.25
N GLN A 210 -9.08 -1.45 -8.00
CA GLN A 210 -9.03 -0.18 -7.26
C GLN A 210 -8.67 -0.44 -5.79
N GLY A 211 -8.14 0.57 -5.10
CA GLY A 211 -7.83 0.44 -3.68
C GLY A 211 -6.86 1.49 -3.18
N GLN A 212 -6.16 1.18 -2.11
CA GLN A 212 -5.10 2.01 -1.56
C GLN A 212 -3.83 1.18 -1.39
N ILE A 213 -2.75 1.71 -1.93
CA ILE A 213 -1.41 1.20 -1.70
C ILE A 213 -0.51 2.27 -1.13
N LYS A 214 0.47 1.85 -0.36
CA LYS A 214 1.51 2.71 0.20
C LYS A 214 2.87 2.16 -0.17
N ILE A 215 3.75 3.05 -0.58
CA ILE A 215 5.09 2.71 -1.04
C ILE A 215 6.11 3.41 -0.15
N SER A 216 7.08 2.65 0.35
CA SER A 216 8.16 3.15 1.21
C SER A 216 9.49 2.55 0.79
N VAL A 217 10.59 3.20 1.16
CA VAL A 217 11.95 2.74 0.86
C VAL A 217 12.44 1.84 1.99
N LEU A 218 13.00 0.68 1.64
CA LEU A 218 13.69 -0.20 2.57
C LEU A 218 15.20 0.05 2.51
N ARG A 219 15.86 0.03 3.68
CA ARG A 219 17.29 0.29 3.83
C ARG A 219 18.06 -0.99 4.08
#